data_AF-A0A1W5XQP8-F1
#
_entry.id   AF-A0A1W5XQP8-F1
#
_cell.length_a   1.000
_cell.length_b   1.000
_cell.length_c   1.000
_cell.angle_alpha   90.00
_cell.angle_beta   90.00
_cell.angle_gamma   90.00
#
_symmetry.space_group_name_H-M   'P 1'
#
loop_
_entity.id
_entity.type
_entity.pdbx_description
1 polymer ?
#
loop_
_entity_poly.entity_id
_entity_poly.type
_entity_poly.pdbx_seq_one_letter_code
_entity_poly.pdbx_strand_id
1 'polypeptide(L)'
;MYEHSSTHPVDSTTPTDHTAAGGTAKHRRSPFRRAVVRRVLPAVAAAGLGVTGFTGLAHGTPAGPSVGATKLTRDTATTATTVSARTTGAGSVRQAAADFPTWGTRWVVHATADTGSPSVGMINKTAPGQDRITADYQVDTGRKVCEGSACSTFMAHLTGPVTGFLSVVAVDIPQDRLPGVPVRGGGGQPQPGGSRQEMLNRAATWLTANNGSQVPYSQAKVWKDGYRQDCSGYVSMALGLPTPGTNTVGLATDRSITRPIALGELIPGDLLIDAAGDNNNRHVVIFEKWNNEAHSSYTAYEQRGGHGTDHRTLTYGLPGGDAEFKPYRPVTFGD
;
A
#
# COMPACT_ATOMS: atom_id res chain seq x y z
N MET A 1 6.90 70.30 -36.22
CA MET A 1 7.48 71.55 -35.72
C MET A 1 8.69 71.14 -34.88
N TYR A 2 9.90 71.43 -35.38
CA TYR A 2 11.22 71.54 -34.70
C TYR A 2 11.74 70.33 -33.88
N GLU A 3 12.81 69.62 -34.31
CA GLU A 3 14.28 69.93 -34.22
C GLU A 3 14.81 69.86 -32.77
N HIS A 4 15.98 69.32 -32.39
CA HIS A 4 17.31 69.12 -32.99
C HIS A 4 17.99 67.90 -32.31
N SER A 5 18.70 67.01 -32.99
CA SER A 5 20.11 67.05 -33.47
C SER A 5 21.20 67.19 -32.39
N SER A 6 22.07 66.16 -32.37
CA SER A 6 23.55 66.15 -32.17
C SER A 6 23.97 65.08 -31.14
N THR A 7 25.02 64.27 -31.23
CA THR A 7 26.16 64.04 -32.14
C THR A 7 26.89 62.77 -31.61
N HIS A 8 27.49 61.93 -32.47
CA HIS A 8 28.34 60.77 -32.12
C HIS A 8 29.69 61.17 -31.47
N PRO A 9 30.53 60.24 -30.93
CA PRO A 9 31.46 59.39 -31.73
C PRO A 9 31.52 57.88 -31.31
N VAL A 10 31.57 56.94 -32.26
CA VAL A 10 32.69 56.00 -32.66
C VAL A 10 33.39 55.25 -31.50
N ASP A 11 33.67 53.95 -31.55
CA ASP A 11 34.25 53.23 -32.70
C ASP A 11 34.24 51.69 -32.54
N SER A 12 34.20 50.99 -33.70
CA SER A 12 34.88 49.73 -34.08
C SER A 12 34.71 48.44 -33.24
N THR A 13 34.55 47.22 -33.78
CA THR A 13 34.54 46.67 -35.14
C THR A 13 33.95 45.25 -35.07
N THR A 14 33.00 44.97 -35.95
CA THR A 14 32.59 43.63 -36.45
C THR A 14 33.70 43.15 -37.46
N PRO A 15 33.73 41.93 -38.05
CA PRO A 15 32.61 41.01 -38.21
C PRO A 15 32.90 39.48 -38.30
N THR A 16 31.78 38.72 -38.28
CA THR A 16 31.35 37.58 -39.15
C THR A 16 32.38 36.57 -39.69
N ASP A 17 32.05 35.35 -40.10
CA ASP A 17 30.95 34.37 -40.03
C ASP A 17 31.42 33.26 -41.01
N HIS A 18 30.73 32.12 -40.98
CA HIS A 18 30.49 31.21 -42.09
C HIS A 18 31.43 30.01 -42.42
N THR A 19 30.77 28.86 -42.27
CA THR A 19 30.60 27.74 -43.23
C THR A 19 31.63 26.61 -43.37
N ALA A 20 31.17 25.44 -42.88
CA ALA A 20 30.92 24.19 -43.61
C ALA A 20 32.05 23.44 -44.37
N ALA A 21 32.19 22.16 -44.01
CA ALA A 21 32.02 20.96 -44.87
C ALA A 21 33.09 19.87 -44.68
N GLY A 22 32.63 18.62 -44.59
CA GLY A 22 33.28 17.47 -45.25
C GLY A 22 34.10 16.48 -44.42
N GLY A 23 33.61 15.23 -44.34
CA GLY A 23 34.41 14.11 -44.86
C GLY A 23 34.87 12.97 -43.94
N THR A 24 34.15 11.85 -44.05
CA THR A 24 34.63 10.45 -44.17
C THR A 24 34.98 9.58 -42.96
N ALA A 25 34.64 8.30 -43.15
CA ALA A 25 34.51 7.21 -42.20
C ALA A 25 35.75 6.31 -42.08
N LYS A 26 35.85 5.53 -40.98
CA LYS A 26 36.23 4.09 -41.00
C LYS A 26 36.18 3.43 -39.60
N HIS A 27 35.32 2.41 -39.49
CA HIS A 27 35.61 1.05 -38.99
C HIS A 27 36.56 0.84 -37.77
N ARG A 28 36.06 0.24 -36.67
CA ARG A 28 36.22 -1.21 -36.33
C ARG A 28 35.84 -1.56 -34.87
N ARG A 29 34.98 -2.58 -34.78
CA ARG A 29 35.04 -3.79 -33.91
C ARG A 29 35.03 -3.65 -32.38
N SER A 30 33.92 -4.11 -31.80
CA SER A 30 33.86 -4.87 -30.53
C SER A 30 34.69 -6.15 -30.61
N PRO A 31 35.23 -6.65 -29.48
CA PRO A 31 34.71 -7.92 -28.97
C PRO A 31 34.67 -8.05 -27.43
N PHE A 32 33.63 -8.76 -26.93
CA PHE A 32 33.63 -9.80 -25.87
C PHE A 32 34.41 -9.53 -24.55
N ARG A 33 33.88 -9.76 -23.33
CA ARG A 33 33.38 -11.03 -22.78
C ARG A 33 32.61 -10.82 -21.47
N ARG A 34 31.55 -11.61 -21.29
CA ARG A 34 30.93 -11.95 -19.99
C ARG A 34 31.94 -12.68 -19.10
N ALA A 35 31.92 -12.38 -17.80
CA ALA A 35 32.41 -13.28 -16.76
C ALA A 35 31.36 -13.38 -15.65
N VAL A 36 30.68 -14.54 -15.62
CA VAL A 36 29.84 -15.01 -14.52
C VAL A 36 30.77 -15.66 -13.50
N VAL A 37 30.74 -15.23 -12.24
CA VAL A 37 31.36 -15.96 -11.14
C VAL A 37 30.25 -16.40 -10.19
N ARG A 38 29.86 -17.67 -10.31
CA ARG A 38 29.18 -18.44 -9.27
C ARG A 38 30.18 -18.68 -8.14
N ARG A 39 29.80 -18.40 -6.89
CA ARG A 39 30.42 -19.04 -5.73
C ARG A 39 29.36 -19.70 -4.85
N VAL A 40 29.77 -20.85 -4.37
CA VAL A 40 29.02 -22.00 -3.88
C VAL A 40 28.90 -21.92 -2.36
N LEU A 41 27.73 -22.24 -1.82
CA LEU A 41 27.48 -22.51 -0.39
C LEU A 41 28.06 -23.87 0.01
N PRO A 42 28.66 -24.03 1.20
CA PRO A 42 28.74 -25.33 1.86
C PRO A 42 27.55 -25.52 2.81
N ALA A 43 27.07 -26.76 2.86
CA ALA A 43 25.98 -27.22 3.69
C ALA A 43 26.47 -28.25 4.72
N VAL A 44 25.70 -28.36 5.82
CA VAL A 44 25.52 -29.49 6.75
C VAL A 44 26.65 -29.87 7.73
N ALA A 45 26.29 -29.87 9.02
CA ALA A 45 26.54 -30.99 9.92
C ALA A 45 25.44 -31.06 10.99
N ALA A 46 24.70 -32.18 11.01
CA ALA A 46 23.78 -32.57 12.06
C ALA A 46 24.41 -33.71 12.89
N ALA A 47 24.23 -33.65 14.21
CA ALA A 47 24.33 -34.74 15.18
C ALA A 47 23.61 -34.24 16.45
N GLY A 48 22.78 -34.96 17.20
CA GLY A 48 22.50 -36.39 17.27
C GLY A 48 22.35 -36.75 18.76
N LEU A 49 21.14 -37.19 19.14
CA LEU A 49 20.79 -38.17 20.19
C LEU A 49 20.99 -37.83 21.69
N GLY A 50 19.96 -38.18 22.48
CA GLY A 50 20.04 -38.39 23.93
C GLY A 50 18.67 -38.57 24.61
N VAL A 51 18.22 -39.83 24.72
CA VAL A 51 16.99 -40.31 25.38
C VAL A 51 17.25 -40.66 26.85
N THR A 52 16.28 -40.38 27.75
CA THR A 52 15.76 -41.22 28.87
C THR A 52 14.69 -40.37 29.58
N GLY A 53 13.46 -40.79 29.88
CA GLY A 53 12.91 -42.07 30.32
C GLY A 53 12.58 -41.95 31.81
N PHE A 54 11.31 -42.07 32.22
CA PHE A 54 10.83 -42.83 33.39
C PHE A 54 9.30 -42.68 33.57
N THR A 55 8.67 -43.84 33.69
CA THR A 55 7.26 -44.13 33.97
C THR A 55 6.93 -44.05 35.46
N GLY A 56 5.68 -43.68 35.79
CA GLY A 56 5.08 -43.93 37.10
C GLY A 56 3.56 -44.01 37.01
N LEU A 57 3.03 -45.22 37.14
CA LEU A 57 1.61 -45.55 37.35
C LEU A 57 1.39 -45.86 38.83
N ALA A 58 0.22 -45.51 39.37
CA ALA A 58 -0.53 -46.13 40.49
C ALA A 58 -1.47 -45.06 41.10
N HIS A 59 -2.68 -45.29 41.62
CA HIS A 59 -3.64 -46.39 41.70
C HIS A 59 -4.89 -45.80 42.41
N GLY A 60 -6.09 -46.35 42.18
CA GLY A 60 -7.10 -46.49 43.26
C GLY A 60 -8.39 -45.66 43.19
N THR A 61 -9.49 -46.34 42.86
CA THR A 61 -10.93 -45.97 42.86
C THR A 61 -11.59 -46.22 44.26
N PRO A 62 -12.94 -46.27 44.46
CA PRO A 62 -13.99 -45.22 44.48
C PRO A 62 -14.85 -45.22 45.78
N ALA A 63 -15.82 -44.28 45.92
CA ALA A 63 -17.09 -44.51 46.63
C ALA A 63 -18.13 -43.42 46.27
N GLY A 64 -19.37 -43.82 45.90
CA GLY A 64 -20.57 -42.95 45.77
C GLY A 64 -21.34 -42.86 47.10
N PRO A 65 -22.70 -42.72 47.13
CA PRO A 65 -23.66 -42.29 46.10
C PRO A 65 -24.73 -41.28 46.63
N SER A 66 -25.66 -40.83 45.78
CA SER A 66 -27.14 -40.86 46.00
C SER A 66 -27.89 -39.81 45.15
N VAL A 67 -28.74 -40.27 44.20
CA VAL A 67 -30.22 -40.42 44.25
C VAL A 67 -30.98 -39.14 43.85
N GLY A 68 -31.85 -39.25 42.84
CA GLY A 68 -32.98 -38.35 42.65
C GLY A 68 -33.46 -38.16 41.22
N ALA A 69 -34.29 -39.08 40.73
CA ALA A 69 -35.15 -38.88 39.54
C ALA A 69 -36.02 -37.61 39.70
N THR A 70 -36.55 -36.95 38.66
CA THR A 70 -37.80 -37.36 38.00
C THR A 70 -38.12 -36.43 36.80
N LYS A 71 -38.29 -37.06 35.62
CA LYS A 71 -39.32 -36.91 34.57
C LYS A 71 -39.74 -35.53 33.98
N LEU A 72 -39.77 -35.55 32.64
CA LEU A 72 -40.38 -34.66 31.66
C LEU A 72 -41.75 -34.06 32.03
N THR A 73 -42.03 -32.85 31.53
CA THR A 73 -43.19 -32.59 30.65
C THR A 73 -43.05 -31.27 29.89
N ARG A 74 -43.51 -31.32 28.63
CA ARG A 74 -43.65 -30.24 27.65
C ARG A 74 -45.09 -29.72 27.78
N ASP A 75 -45.31 -28.41 27.70
CA ASP A 75 -46.29 -27.78 26.79
C ASP A 75 -46.58 -26.31 27.10
N THR A 76 -46.82 -25.59 26.00
CA THR A 76 -47.65 -24.37 25.83
C THR A 76 -46.99 -23.00 25.88
N ALA A 77 -47.17 -22.31 24.75
CA ALA A 77 -46.84 -20.93 24.44
C ALA A 77 -47.55 -19.92 25.34
N THR A 78 -46.91 -18.78 25.58
CA THR A 78 -47.60 -17.52 25.90
C THR A 78 -46.82 -16.36 25.28
N THR A 79 -47.56 -15.61 24.48
CA THR A 79 -47.21 -14.33 23.86
C THR A 79 -46.77 -13.30 24.89
N ALA A 80 -45.59 -12.70 24.70
CA ALA A 80 -45.20 -11.49 25.40
C ALA A 80 -44.56 -10.51 24.41
N THR A 81 -45.31 -9.47 24.10
CA THR A 81 -44.89 -8.28 23.36
C THR A 81 -43.91 -7.49 24.20
N THR A 82 -42.63 -7.44 23.80
CA THR A 82 -41.64 -6.54 24.39
C THR A 82 -41.22 -5.52 23.33
N VAL A 83 -41.57 -4.27 23.58
CA VAL A 83 -41.09 -3.08 22.88
C VAL A 83 -39.59 -2.96 23.17
N SER A 84 -38.74 -3.19 22.16
CA SER A 84 -37.30 -2.89 22.25
C SER A 84 -36.97 -1.63 21.47
N ALA A 85 -36.41 -0.68 22.21
CA ALA A 85 -35.92 0.61 21.77
C ALA A 85 -34.96 0.50 20.58
N ARG A 86 -35.11 1.45 19.66
CA ARG A 86 -34.30 1.62 18.45
C ARG A 86 -32.94 2.23 18.85
N THR A 87 -31.95 1.39 19.12
CA THR A 87 -30.54 1.81 19.17
C THR A 87 -29.99 1.87 17.75
N THR A 88 -29.60 3.06 17.32
CA THR A 88 -28.82 3.32 16.11
C THR A 88 -27.43 2.69 16.27
N GLY A 89 -27.29 1.44 15.87
CA GLY A 89 -26.00 0.77 15.73
C GLY A 89 -25.33 1.21 14.43
N ALA A 90 -24.16 1.83 14.55
CA ALA A 90 -23.22 2.00 13.44
C ALA A 90 -22.95 0.63 12.81
N GLY A 91 -23.45 0.43 11.59
CA GLY A 91 -23.19 -0.76 10.79
C GLY A 91 -21.71 -0.79 10.41
N SER A 92 -20.90 -1.50 11.20
CA SER A 92 -19.65 -2.04 10.67
C SER A 92 -20.02 -2.99 9.54
N VAL A 93 -19.74 -2.59 8.30
CA VAL A 93 -19.81 -3.51 7.17
C VAL A 93 -18.74 -4.57 7.44
N ARG A 94 -19.15 -5.73 7.98
CA ARG A 94 -18.29 -6.91 8.04
C ARG A 94 -18.01 -7.31 6.59
N GLN A 95 -16.85 -6.92 6.08
CA GLN A 95 -16.33 -7.43 4.81
C GLN A 95 -16.38 -8.96 4.85
N ALA A 96 -16.98 -9.58 3.84
CA ALA A 96 -17.14 -11.02 3.79
C ALA A 96 -15.77 -11.71 3.78
N ALA A 97 -15.61 -12.72 4.64
CA ALA A 97 -14.37 -13.47 4.73
C ALA A 97 -14.16 -14.28 3.43
N ALA A 98 -12.90 -14.37 2.98
CA ALA A 98 -12.54 -14.98 1.70
C ALA A 98 -11.90 -16.36 1.89
N ASP A 99 -12.17 -17.29 0.96
CA ASP A 99 -11.78 -18.70 1.06
C ASP A 99 -10.56 -19.05 0.20
N PHE A 100 -9.50 -19.57 0.82
CA PHE A 100 -8.23 -19.86 0.15
C PHE A 100 -7.80 -21.32 0.27
N PRO A 101 -7.23 -21.92 -0.79
CA PRO A 101 -6.56 -23.21 -0.70
C PRO A 101 -5.26 -23.08 0.09
N THR A 102 -4.86 -24.14 0.79
CA THR A 102 -3.56 -24.22 1.45
C THR A 102 -2.67 -25.25 0.74
N TRP A 103 -1.37 -25.26 1.04
CA TRP A 103 -0.44 -26.29 0.55
C TRP A 103 0.30 -26.95 1.70
N GLY A 104 1.08 -28.00 1.43
CA GLY A 104 1.88 -28.68 2.45
C GLY A 104 1.03 -29.28 3.58
N THR A 105 1.67 -29.73 4.66
CA THR A 105 0.98 -30.38 5.79
C THR A 105 1.34 -29.73 7.12
N ARG A 106 0.42 -29.82 8.09
CA ARG A 106 0.65 -29.51 9.52
C ARG A 106 0.93 -28.03 9.84
N TRP A 107 0.13 -27.14 9.28
CA TRP A 107 0.20 -25.71 9.58
C TRP A 107 -0.39 -25.38 10.95
N VAL A 108 0.40 -24.74 11.82
CA VAL A 108 -0.04 -24.34 13.15
C VAL A 108 -0.86 -23.06 13.08
N VAL A 109 -2.02 -23.05 13.73
CA VAL A 109 -2.83 -21.85 13.97
C VAL A 109 -2.52 -21.33 15.36
N HIS A 110 -2.24 -20.04 15.45
CA HIS A 110 -1.75 -19.33 16.62
C HIS A 110 -2.85 -18.48 17.27
N ALA A 111 -2.78 -18.27 18.58
CA ALA A 111 -3.77 -17.47 19.32
C ALA A 111 -3.73 -15.97 18.94
N THR A 112 -2.56 -15.46 18.59
CA THR A 112 -2.35 -14.06 18.17
C THR A 112 -1.53 -14.00 16.88
N ALA A 113 -1.38 -12.80 16.30
CA ALA A 113 -0.50 -12.53 15.14
C ALA A 113 1.00 -12.60 15.51
N ASP A 114 1.38 -13.64 16.24
CA ASP A 114 2.74 -13.96 16.63
C ASP A 114 2.90 -15.50 16.57
N THR A 115 3.88 -15.96 15.79
CA THR A 115 4.21 -17.39 15.68
C THR A 115 4.76 -17.99 16.98
N GLY A 116 5.19 -17.15 17.93
CA GLY A 116 5.54 -17.57 19.28
C GLY A 116 4.34 -17.72 20.23
N SER A 117 3.13 -17.33 19.80
CA SER A 117 1.93 -17.43 20.64
C SER A 117 1.39 -18.87 20.72
N PRO A 118 0.61 -19.20 21.77
CA PRO A 118 0.05 -20.54 21.94
C PRO A 118 -0.70 -21.05 20.70
N SER A 119 -0.55 -22.34 20.42
CA SER A 119 -1.32 -22.99 19.35
C SER A 119 -2.78 -23.14 19.76
N VAL A 120 -3.68 -22.77 18.85
CA VAL A 120 -5.14 -22.94 19.00
C VAL A 120 -5.70 -23.99 18.03
N GLY A 121 -4.86 -24.53 17.14
CA GLY A 121 -5.22 -25.63 16.27
C GLY A 121 -4.23 -25.84 15.13
N MET A 122 -4.64 -26.65 14.14
CA MET A 122 -3.80 -27.05 13.00
C MET A 122 -4.64 -27.23 11.73
N ILE A 123 -4.07 -26.82 10.59
CA ILE A 123 -4.57 -27.00 9.22
C ILE A 123 -3.71 -28.02 8.46
N ASN A 124 -4.28 -28.73 7.49
CA ASN A 124 -3.71 -29.85 6.74
C ASN A 124 -3.20 -30.97 7.64
N LYS A 125 -4.09 -31.48 8.51
CA LYS A 125 -3.74 -32.48 9.53
C LYS A 125 -3.31 -33.83 8.95
N THR A 126 -3.93 -34.23 7.84
CA THR A 126 -3.86 -35.62 7.33
C THR A 126 -3.26 -35.73 5.93
N ALA A 127 -3.45 -34.74 5.06
CA ALA A 127 -2.91 -34.74 3.69
C ALA A 127 -2.62 -33.31 3.21
N PRO A 128 -1.62 -33.11 2.31
CA PRO A 128 -1.29 -31.79 1.82
C PRO A 128 -2.44 -31.13 1.05
N GLY A 129 -2.66 -29.84 1.31
CA GLY A 129 -3.59 -28.99 0.54
C GLY A 129 -5.04 -29.45 0.45
N GLN A 130 -5.50 -30.27 1.40
CA GLN A 130 -6.91 -30.67 1.46
C GLN A 130 -7.79 -29.65 2.16
N ASP A 131 -7.23 -28.86 3.08
CA ASP A 131 -8.00 -27.89 3.84
C ASP A 131 -8.05 -26.53 3.12
N ARG A 132 -9.23 -25.94 3.09
CA ARG A 132 -9.42 -24.53 2.75
C ARG A 132 -9.56 -23.73 4.03
N ILE A 133 -9.04 -22.51 4.02
CA ILE A 133 -9.17 -21.57 5.13
C ILE A 133 -10.05 -20.39 4.71
N THR A 134 -10.75 -19.82 5.68
CA THR A 134 -11.50 -18.58 5.50
C THR A 134 -10.82 -17.50 6.32
N ALA A 135 -10.48 -16.37 5.70
CA ALA A 135 -9.80 -15.25 6.35
C ALA A 135 -10.54 -13.92 6.16
N ASP A 136 -10.59 -13.09 7.21
CA ASP A 136 -11.31 -11.81 7.23
C ASP A 136 -10.38 -10.58 7.31
N TYR A 137 -9.19 -10.73 7.87
CA TYR A 137 -8.11 -9.74 7.78
C TYR A 137 -6.73 -10.40 7.92
N GLN A 138 -5.67 -9.66 7.61
CA GLN A 138 -4.28 -10.09 7.76
C GLN A 138 -3.48 -9.02 8.50
N VAL A 139 -2.36 -9.38 9.11
CA VAL A 139 -1.51 -8.47 9.90
C VAL A 139 -0.09 -8.59 9.37
N ASP A 140 0.55 -7.46 9.04
CA ASP A 140 1.99 -7.45 8.80
C ASP A 140 2.70 -7.48 10.16
N THR A 141 3.33 -8.60 10.47
CA THR A 141 4.04 -8.78 11.74
C THR A 141 5.45 -8.18 11.70
N GLY A 142 5.96 -7.82 10.52
CA GLY A 142 7.36 -7.48 10.28
C GLY A 142 8.34 -8.64 10.50
N ARG A 143 7.86 -9.83 10.91
CA ARG A 143 8.66 -11.02 11.17
C ARG A 143 8.53 -11.97 9.98
N LYS A 144 9.62 -12.12 9.23
CA LYS A 144 9.64 -12.98 8.04
C LYS A 144 9.63 -14.44 8.44
N VAL A 145 8.60 -15.15 7.99
CA VAL A 145 8.48 -16.61 8.04
C VAL A 145 8.73 -17.15 6.64
N CYS A 146 9.48 -18.24 6.51
CA CYS A 146 9.77 -18.87 5.21
C CYS A 146 9.55 -20.38 5.29
N GLU A 147 8.99 -20.95 4.23
CA GLU A 147 8.86 -22.40 4.00
C GLU A 147 9.28 -22.69 2.55
N GLY A 148 10.33 -23.49 2.36
CA GLY A 148 10.95 -23.67 1.06
C GLY A 148 11.42 -22.34 0.45
N SER A 149 10.91 -22.00 -0.74
CA SER A 149 11.19 -20.72 -1.43
C SER A 149 10.17 -19.62 -1.14
N ALA A 150 9.08 -19.93 -0.43
CA ALA A 150 8.04 -18.96 -0.09
C ALA A 150 8.37 -18.27 1.23
N CYS A 151 8.23 -16.95 1.29
CA CYS A 151 8.43 -16.17 2.49
C CYS A 151 7.33 -15.11 2.60
N SER A 152 6.85 -14.83 3.82
CA SER A 152 5.92 -13.73 4.07
C SER A 152 6.13 -13.16 5.48
N THR A 153 5.80 -11.89 5.66
CA THR A 153 5.69 -11.24 6.98
C THR A 153 4.25 -11.19 7.48
N PHE A 154 3.29 -11.65 6.66
CA PHE A 154 1.87 -11.56 6.94
C PHE A 154 1.33 -12.79 7.67
N MET A 155 0.48 -12.55 8.66
CA MET A 155 -0.38 -13.57 9.26
C MET A 155 -1.85 -13.24 9.01
N ALA A 156 -2.61 -14.20 8.50
CA ALA A 156 -4.05 -14.09 8.28
C ALA A 156 -4.82 -14.48 9.53
N HIS A 157 -5.80 -13.67 9.92
CA HIS A 157 -6.80 -14.07 10.90
C HIS A 157 -7.83 -14.97 10.20
N LEU A 158 -7.98 -16.17 10.74
CA LEU A 158 -8.86 -17.20 10.23
C LEU A 158 -10.20 -17.16 10.98
N THR A 159 -11.28 -17.22 10.22
CA THR A 159 -12.64 -17.42 10.75
C THR A 159 -13.10 -18.87 10.64
N GLY A 160 -12.39 -19.70 9.86
CA GLY A 160 -12.62 -21.13 9.74
C GLY A 160 -11.51 -21.84 8.94
N PRO A 161 -11.36 -23.17 9.07
CA PRO A 161 -12.08 -24.08 9.97
C PRO A 161 -11.57 -24.03 11.43
N VAL A 162 -10.45 -23.36 11.67
CA VAL A 162 -9.91 -23.06 13.00
C VAL A 162 -9.79 -21.56 13.14
N THR A 163 -10.30 -20.99 14.22
CA THR A 163 -10.17 -19.55 14.48
C THR A 163 -8.82 -19.24 15.13
N GLY A 164 -8.11 -18.24 14.62
CA GLY A 164 -6.79 -17.83 15.10
C GLY A 164 -5.97 -17.23 13.97
N PHE A 165 -4.64 -17.22 14.10
CA PHE A 165 -3.75 -16.63 13.10
C PHE A 165 -2.88 -17.67 12.43
N LEU A 166 -2.79 -17.60 11.11
CA LEU A 166 -1.98 -18.50 10.30
C LEU A 166 -1.04 -17.70 9.41
N SER A 167 0.22 -18.11 9.29
CA SER A 167 1.16 -17.50 8.35
C SER A 167 0.63 -17.59 6.91
N VAL A 168 0.67 -16.48 6.16
CA VAL A 168 0.22 -16.46 4.74
C VAL A 168 1.04 -17.41 3.87
N VAL A 169 2.27 -17.75 4.30
CA VAL A 169 3.09 -18.78 3.65
C VAL A 169 2.35 -20.11 3.51
N ALA A 170 1.37 -20.41 4.36
CA ALA A 170 0.56 -21.63 4.28
C ALA A 170 -0.46 -21.68 3.14
N VAL A 171 -0.76 -20.53 2.56
CA VAL A 171 -1.83 -20.36 1.58
C VAL A 171 -1.26 -20.50 0.18
N ASP A 172 -1.90 -21.31 -0.66
CA ASP A 172 -1.48 -21.55 -2.03
C ASP A 172 -1.98 -20.42 -2.94
N ILE A 173 -1.26 -19.28 -2.88
CA ILE A 173 -1.48 -18.12 -3.75
C ILE A 173 -0.14 -17.59 -4.28
N PRO A 174 -0.09 -17.07 -5.51
CA PRO A 174 1.15 -16.57 -6.12
C PRO A 174 1.59 -15.18 -5.61
N GLN A 175 1.11 -14.73 -4.44
CA GLN A 175 1.27 -13.37 -3.95
C GLN A 175 1.62 -13.33 -2.45
N ASP A 176 2.37 -12.31 -2.03
CA ASP A 176 2.83 -12.13 -0.64
C ASP A 176 1.70 -11.80 0.37
N ARG A 177 0.49 -11.51 -0.15
CA ARG A 177 -0.72 -11.13 0.59
C ARG A 177 -1.93 -11.86 0.03
N LEU A 178 -2.91 -12.14 0.89
CA LEU A 178 -4.19 -12.69 0.47
C LEU A 178 -4.99 -11.66 -0.35
N PRO A 179 -5.34 -11.95 -1.63
CA PRO A 179 -6.19 -11.08 -2.44
C PRO A 179 -7.54 -10.86 -1.78
N GLY A 180 -8.01 -9.61 -1.71
CA GLY A 180 -9.32 -9.27 -1.16
C GLY A 180 -9.42 -9.31 0.38
N VAL A 181 -8.34 -9.64 1.10
CA VAL A 181 -8.31 -9.63 2.57
C VAL A 181 -7.58 -8.37 3.06
N PRO A 182 -8.22 -7.51 3.88
CA PRO A 182 -7.62 -6.26 4.34
C PRO A 182 -6.47 -6.51 5.33
N VAL A 183 -5.46 -5.63 5.34
CA VAL A 183 -4.37 -5.65 6.33
C VAL A 183 -4.75 -4.77 7.53
N ARG A 184 -4.56 -5.25 8.77
CA ARG A 184 -4.73 -4.51 10.02
C ARG A 184 -3.40 -4.41 10.75
N GLY A 185 -3.09 -3.22 11.29
CA GLY A 185 -2.00 -3.04 12.26
C GLY A 185 -0.56 -3.18 11.73
N GLY A 186 -0.35 -3.20 10.41
CA GLY A 186 0.97 -3.35 9.80
C GLY A 186 1.50 -2.03 9.22
N GLY A 187 2.50 -1.42 9.87
CA GLY A 187 3.29 -0.35 9.26
C GLY A 187 4.21 -0.93 8.18
N GLY A 188 3.76 -0.98 6.91
CA GLY A 188 4.58 -1.57 5.84
C GLY A 188 3.90 -1.71 4.47
N GLN A 189 3.79 -0.59 3.75
CA GLN A 189 3.50 -0.44 2.31
C GLN A 189 2.08 -0.82 1.79
N PRO A 190 1.53 -0.05 0.84
CA PRO A 190 0.10 0.18 0.68
C PRO A 190 -0.51 -0.73 -0.38
N GLN A 191 -1.68 -1.29 -0.07
CA GLN A 191 -2.60 -1.81 -1.08
C GLN A 191 -3.46 -0.62 -1.57
N PRO A 192 -3.94 -0.59 -2.82
CA PRO A 192 -4.91 0.41 -3.25
C PRO A 192 -6.17 0.24 -2.40
N GLY A 193 -6.44 1.20 -1.52
CA GLY A 193 -7.45 1.09 -0.46
C GLY A 193 -6.83 1.19 0.92
N GLY A 194 -6.69 2.42 1.40
CA GLY A 194 -6.33 2.79 2.77
C GLY A 194 -7.16 4.01 3.17
N SER A 195 -7.06 4.52 4.40
CA SER A 195 -7.73 5.77 4.79
C SER A 195 -7.06 7.01 4.17
N ARG A 196 -7.76 8.16 4.15
CA ARG A 196 -7.19 9.47 3.76
C ARG A 196 -5.92 9.80 4.54
N GLN A 197 -5.92 9.50 5.84
CA GLN A 197 -4.76 9.71 6.70
C GLN A 197 -3.56 8.86 6.25
N GLU A 198 -3.78 7.61 5.87
CA GLU A 198 -2.72 6.75 5.35
C GLU A 198 -2.16 7.25 4.02
N MET A 199 -3.01 7.80 3.14
CA MET A 199 -2.54 8.49 1.93
C MET A 199 -1.64 9.68 2.25
N LEU A 200 -2.05 10.55 3.18
CA LEU A 200 -1.27 11.72 3.57
C LEU A 200 0.04 11.32 4.27
N ASN A 201 0.01 10.29 5.12
CA ASN A 201 1.23 9.74 5.72
C ASN A 201 2.21 9.26 4.66
N ARG A 202 1.72 8.60 3.60
CA ARG A 202 2.54 8.15 2.47
C ARG A 202 3.09 9.31 1.68
N ALA A 203 2.28 10.31 1.38
CA ALA A 203 2.71 11.54 0.74
C ALA A 203 3.88 12.18 1.52
N ALA A 204 3.75 12.29 2.85
CA ALA A 204 4.78 12.86 3.70
C ALA A 204 6.11 12.07 3.70
N THR A 205 6.11 10.76 3.43
CA THR A 205 7.36 9.95 3.45
C THR A 205 8.42 10.44 2.47
N TRP A 206 8.01 10.92 1.29
CA TRP A 206 8.96 11.38 0.27
C TRP A 206 9.60 12.73 0.62
N LEU A 207 9.13 13.45 1.63
CA LEU A 207 9.80 14.67 2.12
C LEU A 207 11.18 14.38 2.72
N THR A 208 11.44 13.15 3.19
CA THR A 208 12.69 12.77 3.87
C THR A 208 13.30 11.46 3.39
N ALA A 209 12.69 10.79 2.40
CA ALA A 209 13.10 9.45 1.96
C ALA A 209 14.48 9.38 1.27
N ASN A 210 15.08 10.51 0.92
CA ASN A 210 16.42 10.63 0.35
C ASN A 210 17.44 11.04 1.42
N ASN A 211 17.80 10.10 2.31
CA ASN A 211 18.76 10.32 3.40
C ASN A 211 18.42 11.53 4.28
N GLY A 212 17.15 11.68 4.64
CA GLY A 212 16.65 12.82 5.42
C GLY A 212 16.25 14.04 4.58
N SER A 213 16.44 13.98 3.27
CA SER A 213 16.02 15.02 2.31
C SER A 213 14.87 14.55 1.42
N GLN A 214 14.26 15.49 0.70
CA GLN A 214 13.17 15.23 -0.24
C GLN A 214 13.59 14.36 -1.42
N VAL A 215 12.66 13.56 -1.96
CA VAL A 215 12.86 12.78 -3.18
C VAL A 215 13.00 13.75 -4.36
N PRO A 216 14.09 13.67 -5.15
CA PRO A 216 14.31 14.59 -6.27
C PRO A 216 13.31 14.33 -7.39
N TYR A 217 12.92 15.39 -8.11
CA TYR A 217 12.03 15.27 -9.26
C TYR A 217 12.76 14.69 -10.46
N SER A 218 12.11 13.75 -11.15
CA SER A 218 12.56 13.27 -12.46
C SER A 218 11.44 12.59 -13.23
N GLN A 219 11.24 12.98 -14.49
CA GLN A 219 10.34 12.28 -15.40
C GLN A 219 10.93 10.99 -15.98
N ALA A 220 12.25 10.78 -15.82
CA ALA A 220 12.96 9.65 -16.44
C ALA A 220 13.32 8.55 -15.44
N LYS A 221 13.15 8.78 -14.14
CA LYS A 221 13.62 7.87 -13.09
C LYS A 221 12.47 7.32 -12.26
N VAL A 222 12.72 6.11 -11.75
CA VAL A 222 11.87 5.38 -10.81
C VAL A 222 12.59 5.38 -9.46
N TRP A 223 11.86 5.69 -8.40
CA TRP A 223 12.37 5.65 -7.05
C TRP A 223 12.50 4.21 -6.54
N LYS A 224 13.22 4.01 -5.42
CA LYS A 224 13.50 2.68 -4.85
C LYS A 224 12.24 1.90 -4.41
N ASP A 225 11.11 2.57 -4.28
CA ASP A 225 9.79 1.99 -4.00
C ASP A 225 9.00 1.59 -5.27
N GLY A 226 9.58 1.78 -6.46
CA GLY A 226 9.01 1.38 -7.73
C GLY A 226 8.11 2.42 -8.42
N TYR A 227 7.88 3.59 -7.81
CA TYR A 227 7.08 4.66 -8.42
C TYR A 227 7.93 5.68 -9.19
N ARG A 228 7.34 6.32 -10.20
CA ARG A 228 8.03 7.40 -10.95
C ARG A 228 8.23 8.64 -10.08
N GLN A 229 9.35 9.33 -10.25
CA GLN A 229 9.68 10.54 -9.49
C GLN A 229 9.04 11.84 -10.05
N ASP A 230 7.98 11.70 -10.84
CA ASP A 230 7.18 12.80 -11.39
C ASP A 230 5.93 13.09 -10.53
N CYS A 231 5.19 14.16 -10.87
CA CYS A 231 4.01 14.59 -10.13
C CYS A 231 2.97 13.47 -9.97
N SER A 232 2.62 12.81 -11.08
CA SER A 232 1.62 11.75 -11.10
C SER A 232 2.09 10.42 -10.50
N GLY A 233 3.39 10.13 -10.58
CA GLY A 233 4.02 8.98 -9.94
C GLY A 233 4.01 9.11 -8.43
N TYR A 234 4.30 10.30 -7.92
CA TYR A 234 4.18 10.63 -6.49
C TYR A 234 2.74 10.48 -5.98
N VAL A 235 1.75 11.01 -6.71
CA VAL A 235 0.34 10.85 -6.32
C VAL A 235 -0.11 9.39 -6.42
N SER A 236 0.36 8.65 -7.43
CA SER A 236 0.12 7.21 -7.52
C SER A 236 0.68 6.44 -6.32
N MET A 237 1.87 6.83 -5.83
CA MET A 237 2.48 6.31 -4.61
C MET A 237 1.64 6.65 -3.37
N ALA A 238 1.21 7.91 -3.25
CA ALA A 238 0.39 8.35 -2.14
C ALA A 238 -1.00 7.70 -2.14
N LEU A 239 -1.56 7.34 -3.31
CA LEU A 239 -2.80 6.58 -3.43
C LEU A 239 -2.61 5.07 -3.26
N GLY A 240 -1.42 4.55 -3.59
CA GLY A 240 -1.07 3.13 -3.41
C GLY A 240 -1.49 2.30 -4.59
N LEU A 241 -1.50 2.92 -5.76
CA LEU A 241 -1.80 2.25 -7.02
C LEU A 241 -0.69 1.25 -7.34
N PRO A 242 -0.96 0.20 -8.12
CA PRO A 242 0.10 -0.70 -8.57
C PRO A 242 1.26 0.07 -9.23
N THR A 243 2.50 -0.33 -8.94
CA THR A 243 3.69 0.28 -9.56
C THR A 243 3.70 0.01 -11.07
N PRO A 244 4.19 0.95 -11.90
CA PRO A 244 4.83 2.22 -11.54
C PRO A 244 3.86 3.40 -11.32
N GLY A 245 2.55 3.14 -11.21
CA GLY A 245 1.50 4.15 -11.12
C GLY A 245 0.98 4.64 -12.47
N THR A 246 -0.11 5.40 -12.47
CA THR A 246 -0.71 6.00 -13.67
C THR A 246 -0.20 7.43 -13.89
N ASN A 247 -0.46 8.03 -15.05
CA ASN A 247 -0.08 9.42 -15.35
C ASN A 247 -1.19 10.41 -14.96
N THR A 248 -0.93 11.72 -15.09
CA THR A 248 -1.87 12.79 -14.71
C THR A 248 -3.23 12.68 -15.43
N VAL A 249 -3.22 12.30 -16.71
CA VAL A 249 -4.48 12.08 -17.47
C VAL A 249 -5.22 10.86 -16.95
N GLY A 250 -4.52 9.76 -16.64
CA GLY A 250 -5.11 8.57 -16.03
C GLY A 250 -5.74 8.89 -14.68
N LEU A 251 -5.07 9.67 -13.83
CA LEU A 251 -5.65 10.15 -12.56
C LEU A 251 -6.93 10.96 -12.79
N ALA A 252 -6.99 11.81 -13.84
CA ALA A 252 -8.15 12.66 -14.14
C ALA A 252 -9.29 11.94 -14.88
N THR A 253 -9.03 10.86 -15.60
CA THR A 253 -9.99 10.22 -16.52
C THR A 253 -10.46 8.85 -16.07
N ASP A 254 -9.65 8.10 -15.33
CA ASP A 254 -10.03 6.78 -14.82
C ASP A 254 -10.95 6.93 -13.60
N ARG A 255 -12.24 6.63 -13.82
CA ARG A 255 -13.28 6.71 -12.79
C ARG A 255 -13.20 5.61 -11.73
N SER A 256 -12.39 4.57 -11.96
CA SER A 256 -12.04 3.60 -10.93
C SER A 256 -10.98 4.12 -9.95
N ILE A 257 -10.33 5.25 -10.26
CA ILE A 257 -9.32 5.89 -9.42
C ILE A 257 -9.87 7.17 -8.80
N THR A 258 -10.46 8.07 -9.60
CA THR A 258 -10.98 9.35 -9.10
C THR A 258 -12.30 9.77 -9.75
N ARG A 259 -13.07 10.59 -9.03
CA ARG A 259 -14.28 11.27 -9.51
C ARG A 259 -14.14 12.78 -9.37
N PRO A 260 -14.66 13.61 -10.29
CA PRO A 260 -14.67 15.05 -10.12
C PRO A 260 -15.54 15.47 -8.93
N ILE A 261 -15.17 16.57 -8.28
CA ILE A 261 -15.92 17.18 -7.17
C ILE A 261 -15.97 18.71 -7.33
N ALA A 262 -16.84 19.38 -6.58
CA ALA A 262 -16.80 20.83 -6.51
C ALA A 262 -15.62 21.31 -5.65
N LEU A 263 -15.08 22.49 -5.95
CA LEU A 263 -13.93 23.05 -5.22
C LEU A 263 -14.21 23.25 -3.73
N GLY A 264 -15.43 23.66 -3.37
CA GLY A 264 -15.86 23.82 -1.99
C GLY A 264 -16.00 22.51 -1.20
N GLU A 265 -15.95 21.36 -1.88
CA GLU A 265 -16.07 20.04 -1.26
C GLU A 265 -14.71 19.45 -0.89
N LEU A 266 -13.59 20.12 -1.20
CA LEU A 266 -12.24 19.61 -0.92
C LEU A 266 -12.08 19.22 0.54
N ILE A 267 -11.63 17.98 0.74
CA ILE A 267 -11.23 17.42 2.03
C ILE A 267 -9.83 16.79 1.93
N PRO A 268 -9.14 16.54 3.06
CA PRO A 268 -7.78 16.01 3.05
C PRO A 268 -7.65 14.74 2.19
N GLY A 269 -6.65 14.69 1.32
CA GLY A 269 -6.42 13.59 0.38
C GLY A 269 -7.11 13.73 -0.99
N ASP A 270 -7.95 14.75 -1.19
CA ASP A 270 -8.44 15.08 -2.53
C ASP A 270 -7.31 15.64 -3.41
N LEU A 271 -7.49 15.58 -4.72
CA LEU A 271 -6.51 15.97 -5.72
C LEU A 271 -6.95 17.23 -6.43
N LEU A 272 -6.00 18.10 -6.76
CA LEU A 272 -6.20 19.12 -7.79
C LEU A 272 -5.33 18.74 -8.98
N ILE A 273 -5.97 18.53 -10.13
CA ILE A 273 -5.33 17.99 -11.34
C ILE A 273 -5.49 18.98 -12.49
N ASP A 274 -4.36 19.42 -13.04
CA ASP A 274 -4.31 19.94 -14.40
C ASP A 274 -3.87 18.82 -15.35
N ALA A 275 -4.80 18.39 -16.20
CA ALA A 275 -4.59 17.34 -17.20
C ALA A 275 -4.41 17.88 -18.63
N ALA A 276 -4.50 19.20 -18.83
CA ALA A 276 -4.35 19.84 -20.13
C ALA A 276 -2.89 19.86 -20.59
N GLY A 277 -2.64 20.05 -21.89
CA GLY A 277 -1.27 20.11 -22.42
C GLY A 277 -0.56 18.76 -22.51
N ASP A 278 0.78 18.78 -22.40
CA ASP A 278 1.66 17.61 -22.51
C ASP A 278 2.29 17.20 -21.16
N ASN A 279 3.26 16.28 -21.18
CA ASN A 279 3.92 15.80 -19.96
C ASN A 279 4.74 16.87 -19.22
N ASN A 280 5.05 18.02 -19.83
CA ASN A 280 5.81 19.10 -19.21
C ASN A 280 4.89 20.12 -18.52
N ASN A 281 3.64 20.24 -18.97
CA ASN A 281 2.69 21.23 -18.48
C ASN A 281 1.71 20.65 -17.45
N ARG A 282 1.33 19.38 -17.59
CA ARG A 282 0.42 18.71 -16.66
C ARG A 282 0.98 18.62 -15.25
N HIS A 283 0.11 18.81 -14.26
CA HIS A 283 0.50 18.70 -12.87
C HIS A 283 -0.62 18.21 -11.96
N VAL A 284 -0.24 17.68 -10.80
CA VAL A 284 -1.18 17.22 -9.78
C VAL A 284 -0.62 17.44 -8.39
N VAL A 285 -1.49 17.84 -7.47
CA VAL A 285 -1.19 18.05 -6.04
C VAL A 285 -2.21 17.35 -5.15
N ILE A 286 -1.82 17.02 -3.92
CA ILE A 286 -2.68 16.40 -2.90
C ILE A 286 -3.06 17.47 -1.89
N PHE A 287 -4.34 17.82 -1.82
CA PHE A 287 -4.88 18.73 -0.83
C PHE A 287 -4.75 18.14 0.58
N GLU A 288 -4.19 18.90 1.53
CA GLU A 288 -4.16 18.53 2.94
C GLU A 288 -5.22 19.29 3.73
N LYS A 289 -5.20 20.63 3.67
CA LYS A 289 -6.12 21.47 4.48
C LYS A 289 -6.24 22.88 3.92
N TRP A 290 -7.36 23.53 4.22
CA TRP A 290 -7.53 24.97 4.04
C TRP A 290 -6.69 25.76 5.05
N ASN A 291 -6.12 26.89 4.63
CA ASN A 291 -5.32 27.76 5.48
C ASN A 291 -6.14 28.81 6.23
N ASN A 292 -7.38 29.04 5.81
CA ASN A 292 -8.30 29.99 6.43
C ASN A 292 -9.75 29.61 6.09
N GLU A 293 -10.70 30.17 6.85
CA GLU A 293 -12.15 29.92 6.66
C GLU A 293 -12.69 30.45 5.33
N ALA A 294 -12.02 31.45 4.73
CA ALA A 294 -12.38 31.98 3.43
C ALA A 294 -11.95 31.06 2.26
N HIS A 295 -11.26 29.96 2.54
CA HIS A 295 -10.74 29.01 1.56
C HIS A 295 -9.91 29.70 0.45
N SER A 296 -9.14 30.74 0.80
CA SER A 296 -8.37 31.53 -0.17
C SER A 296 -6.98 30.97 -0.49
N SER A 297 -6.51 30.00 0.29
CA SER A 297 -5.34 29.17 0.00
C SER A 297 -5.41 27.87 0.79
N TYR A 298 -4.64 26.87 0.38
CA TYR A 298 -4.56 25.58 1.07
C TYR A 298 -3.12 25.07 1.12
N THR A 299 -2.84 24.20 2.09
CA THR A 299 -1.60 23.43 2.13
C THR A 299 -1.78 22.13 1.35
N ALA A 300 -0.78 21.76 0.56
CA ALA A 300 -0.79 20.56 -0.24
C ALA A 300 0.60 19.93 -0.39
N TYR A 301 0.60 18.63 -0.71
CA TYR A 301 1.78 17.89 -1.10
C TYR A 301 1.91 17.82 -2.62
N GLU A 302 3.13 17.95 -3.12
CA GLU A 302 3.41 17.82 -4.56
C GLU A 302 4.83 17.31 -4.84
N GLN A 303 5.05 16.83 -6.06
CA GLN A 303 6.37 16.46 -6.59
C GLN A 303 6.62 17.33 -7.82
N ARG A 304 7.49 18.35 -7.70
CA ARG A 304 7.62 19.40 -8.72
C ARG A 304 9.03 19.56 -9.28
N GLY A 305 9.09 19.90 -10.57
CA GLY A 305 10.34 20.18 -11.27
C GLY A 305 11.19 21.26 -10.59
N GLY A 306 12.51 21.09 -10.62
CA GLY A 306 13.46 22.01 -10.00
C GLY A 306 13.49 21.99 -8.46
N HIS A 307 12.66 21.18 -7.81
CA HIS A 307 12.63 21.06 -6.35
C HIS A 307 12.69 19.60 -5.89
N GLY A 308 11.70 18.79 -6.25
CA GLY A 308 11.44 17.49 -5.62
C GLY A 308 10.13 17.51 -4.84
N THR A 309 10.04 16.66 -3.81
CA THR A 309 8.83 16.57 -2.98
C THR A 309 8.69 17.82 -2.13
N ASP A 310 7.51 18.41 -2.09
CA ASP A 310 7.24 19.66 -1.42
C ASP A 310 5.92 19.59 -0.65
N HIS A 311 5.81 20.41 0.39
CA HIS A 311 4.62 20.56 1.24
C HIS A 311 4.45 22.04 1.53
N ARG A 312 3.57 22.70 0.77
CA ARG A 312 3.50 24.17 0.76
C ARG A 312 2.09 24.71 0.54
N THR A 313 1.96 26.01 0.78
CA THR A 313 0.75 26.78 0.47
C THR A 313 0.60 26.99 -1.03
N LEU A 314 -0.60 26.70 -1.55
CA LEU A 314 -1.00 26.81 -2.95
C LEU A 314 -2.35 27.51 -3.10
N THR A 315 -2.60 27.96 -4.33
CA THR A 315 -3.86 28.58 -4.78
C THR A 315 -4.41 27.94 -6.06
N TYR A 316 -3.88 26.79 -6.50
CA TYR A 316 -4.36 26.15 -7.73
C TYR A 316 -5.86 25.83 -7.65
N GLY A 317 -6.59 26.01 -8.74
CA GLY A 317 -8.04 25.83 -8.81
C GLY A 317 -8.86 26.89 -8.07
N LEU A 318 -8.23 27.78 -7.29
CA LEU A 318 -8.93 28.86 -6.56
C LEU A 318 -9.12 30.11 -7.42
N PRO A 319 -10.10 30.98 -7.09
CA PRO A 319 -10.17 32.32 -7.67
C PRO A 319 -8.85 33.08 -7.51
N GLY A 320 -8.32 33.62 -8.62
CA GLY A 320 -7.03 34.32 -8.64
C GLY A 320 -5.79 33.40 -8.68
N GLY A 321 -5.97 32.08 -8.62
CA GLY A 321 -4.94 31.09 -8.92
C GLY A 321 -5.06 30.51 -10.33
N ASP A 322 -4.37 29.41 -10.56
CA ASP A 322 -4.41 28.70 -11.84
C ASP A 322 -5.73 27.92 -11.98
N ALA A 323 -6.57 28.34 -12.93
CA ALA A 323 -7.89 27.77 -13.15
C ALA A 323 -7.89 26.43 -13.90
N GLU A 324 -6.77 25.99 -14.46
CA GLU A 324 -6.67 24.71 -15.20
C GLU A 324 -6.82 23.51 -14.25
N PHE A 325 -6.37 23.66 -13.00
CA PHE A 325 -6.52 22.64 -11.97
C PHE A 325 -7.97 22.43 -11.59
N LYS A 326 -8.45 21.20 -11.77
CA LYS A 326 -9.80 20.78 -11.37
C LYS A 326 -9.75 19.84 -10.16
N PRO A 327 -10.72 19.94 -9.23
CA PRO A 327 -10.79 19.06 -8.05
C PRO A 327 -11.26 17.64 -8.39
N TYR A 328 -10.61 16.63 -7.81
CA TYR A 328 -10.96 15.23 -7.92
C TYR A 328 -10.87 14.53 -6.56
N ARG A 329 -11.79 13.61 -6.29
CA ARG A 329 -11.80 12.75 -5.12
C ARG A 329 -11.37 11.33 -5.49
N PRO A 330 -10.37 10.75 -4.80
CA PRO A 330 -10.07 9.34 -4.94
C PRO A 330 -11.24 8.47 -4.49
N VAL A 331 -11.66 7.50 -5.31
CA VAL A 331 -12.83 6.64 -4.99
C VAL A 331 -12.49 5.52 -3.99
N THR A 332 -11.20 5.29 -3.75
CA THR A 332 -10.68 4.22 -2.89
C THR A 332 -11.08 4.37 -1.41
N PHE A 333 -11.53 5.57 -1.00
CA PHE A 333 -11.92 5.89 0.37
C PHE A 333 -13.40 5.63 0.69
N GLY A 334 -14.22 5.35 -0.33
CA GLY A 334 -15.63 4.99 -0.16
C GLY A 334 -16.58 6.15 0.18
N ASP A 335 -16.16 7.41 -0.03
CA ASP A 335 -16.93 8.63 0.24
C ASP A 335 -17.26 9.48 -1.01
#